data_AF-A0A941P5J1-F1
#
_entry.id   AF-A0A941P5J1-F1
#
_cell.length_a   1.000
_cell.length_b   1.000
_cell.length_c   1.000
_cell.angle_alpha   90.00
_cell.angle_beta   90.00
_cell.angle_gamma   90.00
#
_symmetry.space_group_name_H-M   'P 1'
#
loop_
_entity.id
_entity.type
_entity.pdbx_description
1 polymer ?
#
loop_
_entity_poly.entity_id
_entity_poly.type
_entity_poly.pdbx_seq_one_letter_code
_entity_poly.pdbx_strand_id
1 'polypeptide(L)' 'QHGGAPLERLTRLHRVETGWWEAGGRPVRRDYFIARSAEAGLVWIYREQGIGPASGLPVLHWYLQGFYA' A
#
# COMPACT_ATOMS: atom_id res chain seq x y z
N GLN A 1 14.30 -10.86 1.57
CA GLN A 1 14.18 -9.76 2.55
C GLN A 1 14.42 -8.47 1.76
N HIS A 2 13.45 -7.58 1.63
CA HIS A 2 13.65 -6.33 0.90
C HIS A 2 14.42 -5.35 1.80
N GLY A 3 15.75 -5.47 1.81
CA GLY A 3 16.68 -4.72 2.67
C GLY A 3 16.93 -3.28 2.22
N GLY A 4 15.87 -2.56 1.83
CA GLY A 4 15.97 -1.13 1.50
C GLY A 4 16.01 -0.26 2.75
N ALA A 5 16.50 0.98 2.62
CA ALA A 5 16.46 1.97 3.69
C ALA A 5 15.00 2.25 4.14
N PRO A 6 14.76 2.53 5.44
CA PRO A 6 13.42 2.86 5.93
C PRO A 6 12.82 4.07 5.21
N LEU A 7 11.52 4.01 4.92
CA LEU A 7 10.78 5.15 4.37
C LEU A 7 10.27 6.06 5.48
N GLU A 8 10.47 7.37 5.33
CA GLU A 8 9.86 8.38 6.20
C GLU A 8 8.45 8.72 5.70
N ARG A 9 7.42 8.33 6.46
CA ARG A 9 6.04 8.62 6.08
C ARG A 9 5.70 10.09 6.31
N LEU A 10 5.32 10.79 5.24
CA LEU A 10 5.02 12.23 5.27
C LEU A 10 3.52 12.53 5.46
N THR A 11 2.65 11.61 5.07
CA THR A 11 1.19 11.79 5.20
C THR A 11 0.59 10.85 6.24
N ARG A 12 -0.58 11.20 6.75
CA ARG A 12 -1.43 10.25 7.46
C ARG A 12 -2.02 9.23 6.49
N LEU A 13 -2.72 8.25 7.06
CA LEU A 13 -3.47 7.27 6.30
C LEU A 13 -4.56 7.98 5.48
N HIS A 14 -4.54 7.78 4.17
CA HIS A 14 -5.68 8.09 3.30
C HIS A 14 -6.28 6.80 2.76
N ARG A 15 -7.54 6.53 3.07
CA ARG A 15 -8.19 5.26 2.73
C ARG A 15 -9.12 5.41 1.54
N VAL A 16 -8.98 4.51 0.58
CA VAL A 16 -9.92 4.30 -0.53
C VAL A 16 -10.58 2.94 -0.34
N GLU A 17 -11.91 2.94 -0.22
CA GLU A 17 -12.76 1.75 -0.15
C GLU A 17 -13.69 1.77 -1.37
N THR A 18 -13.36 1.00 -2.40
CA THR A 18 -14.15 0.93 -3.63
C THR A 18 -14.26 -0.50 -4.13
N GLY A 19 -15.39 -0.85 -4.74
CA GLY A 19 -15.49 -2.05 -5.57
C GLY A 19 -14.68 -1.87 -6.85
N TRP A 20 -14.30 -2.98 -7.47
CA TRP A 20 -13.87 -2.95 -8.86
C TRP A 20 -15.06 -2.60 -9.77
N TRP A 21 -14.79 -2.15 -10.99
CA TRP A 21 -15.86 -1.79 -11.95
C TRP A 21 -16.74 -2.98 -12.37
N GLU A 22 -16.28 -4.21 -12.12
CA GLU A 22 -17.03 -5.43 -12.40
C GLU A 22 -18.22 -5.61 -11.45
N ALA A 23 -19.36 -6.04 -12.00
CA ALA A 23 -20.52 -6.40 -11.20
C ALA A 23 -20.17 -7.57 -10.25
N GLY A 24 -20.25 -7.32 -8.93
CA GLY A 24 -19.81 -8.29 -7.92
C GLY A 24 -18.31 -8.28 -7.63
N GLY A 25 -17.56 -7.28 -8.12
CA GLY A 25 -16.16 -7.08 -7.81
C GLY A 25 -15.93 -7.01 -6.29
N ARG A 26 -14.93 -7.73 -5.79
CA ARG A 26 -14.58 -7.69 -4.36
C ARG A 26 -14.22 -6.25 -3.96
N PRO A 27 -14.71 -5.75 -2.82
CA PRO A 27 -14.32 -4.45 -2.32
C PRO A 27 -12.82 -4.43 -2.07
N VAL A 28 -12.14 -3.45 -2.65
CA VAL A 28 -10.72 -3.21 -2.47
C VAL A 28 -10.56 -2.07 -1.47
N ARG A 29 -9.76 -2.33 -0.44
CA ARG A 29 -9.43 -1.37 0.62
C ARG A 29 -7.95 -1.04 0.54
N ARG A 30 -7.65 0.16 0.04
CA ARG A 30 -6.28 0.67 -0.11
C ARG A 30 -6.02 1.79 0.87
N ASP A 31 -4.93 1.65 1.59
CA ASP A 31 -4.39 2.63 2.52
C ASP A 31 -3.18 3.29 1.86
N TYR A 32 -3.32 4.53 1.39
CA TYR A 32 -2.30 5.27 0.66
C TYR A 32 -1.48 6.20 1.56
N PHE A 33 -0.20 6.36 1.21
CA PHE A 33 0.74 7.26 1.87
C PHE A 33 1.73 7.87 0.87
N ILE A 34 2.10 9.12 1.08
CA ILE A 34 3.33 9.68 0.49
C ILE A 34 4.44 9.52 1.53
N ALA A 35 5.59 9.02 1.09
CA ALA A 35 6.76 8.83 1.92
C ALA A 35 8.03 9.34 1.21
N ARG A 36 9.10 9.54 1.99
CA ARG A 36 10.43 9.85 1.48
C ARG A 36 11.30 8.61 1.57
N SER A 37 11.91 8.24 0.46
CA SER A 37 13.02 7.31 0.36
C SER A 37 14.32 8.09 0.39
N ALA A 38 15.30 7.63 1.17
CA ALA A 38 16.65 8.20 1.16
C ALA A 38 17.33 8.04 -0.21
N GLU A 39 16.97 7.00 -0.97
CA GLU A 39 17.58 6.68 -2.26
C GLU A 39 16.81 7.26 -3.44
N ALA A 40 15.47 7.23 -3.39
CA ALA A 40 14.61 7.54 -4.54
C ALA A 40 13.79 8.83 -4.40
N GLY A 41 13.97 9.61 -3.32
CA GLY A 41 13.20 10.83 -3.10
C GLY A 41 11.75 10.54 -2.71
N LEU A 42 10.78 11.29 -3.25
CA LEU A 42 9.37 11.15 -2.89
C LEU A 42 8.74 9.94 -3.59
N VAL A 43 8.07 9.09 -2.81
CA VAL A 43 7.40 7.88 -3.28
C VAL A 43 5.94 7.85 -2.84
N TRP A 44 5.10 7.28 -3.70
CA TRP A 44 3.71 6.97 -3.39
C TRP A 44 3.55 5.47 -3.16
N ILE A 45 3.15 5.10 -1.94
CA ILE A 45 2.98 3.71 -1.54
C ILE A 45 1.55 3.47 -1.07
N TYR A 46 1.12 2.21 -1.13
CA TYR A 46 -0.13 1.78 -0.54
C TYR A 46 -0.04 0.39 0.07
N ARG A 47 -0.98 0.08 0.96
CA ARG A 47 -1.18 -1.28 1.44
C ARG A 47 -2.61 -1.74 1.24
N GLU A 48 -2.76 -3.04 1.03
CA GLU A 48 -4.03 -3.74 0.97
C GLU A 48 -4.09 -4.80 2.08
N GLN A 49 -5.29 -5.06 2.59
CA GLN A 49 -5.53 -6.13 3.54
C GLN A 49 -5.93 -7.40 2.78
N GLY A 50 -5.06 -8.41 2.79
CA GLY A 50 -5.33 -9.75 2.30
C GLY A 50 -5.55 -10.76 3.44
N ILE A 51 -5.78 -12.01 3.07
CA ILE A 51 -5.78 -13.15 4.00
C ILE A 51 -4.51 -13.96 3.75
N GLY A 52 -3.71 -14.16 4.79
CA GLY A 52 -2.49 -14.95 4.70
C GLY A 52 -2.82 -16.42 4.42
N PRO A 53 -2.20 -17.05 3.42
CA PRO A 53 -2.57 -18.42 2.99
C PRO A 53 -2.30 -19.48 4.06
N ALA A 54 -1.37 -19.24 4.98
CA ALA A 54 -0.99 -20.20 6.02
C ALA A 54 -1.76 -20.04 7.34
N SER A 55 -2.21 -18.82 7.68
CA SER A 55 -2.79 -18.51 8.99
C SER A 55 -4.28 -18.19 8.94
N GLY A 56 -4.83 -17.87 7.77
CA GLY A 56 -6.20 -17.34 7.64
C GLY A 56 -6.38 -15.96 8.30
N LEU A 57 -5.30 -15.37 8.83
CA LEU A 57 -5.32 -14.08 9.50
C LEU A 57 -5.12 -12.92 8.50
N PRO A 58 -5.60 -11.71 8.84
CA PRO A 58 -5.31 -10.52 8.04
C PRO A 58 -3.81 -10.31 7.88
N VAL A 59 -3.37 -10.11 6.64
CA VAL A 59 -2.01 -9.70 6.30
C VAL A 59 -2.06 -8.40 5.52
N LEU A 60 -1.11 -7.50 5.77
CA LEU A 60 -0.95 -6.28 4.99
C LEU A 60 0.09 -6.51 3.91
N HIS A 61 -0.32 -6.33 2.66
CA HIS A 61 0.60 -6.33 1.52
C HIS A 61 0.89 -4.89 1.14
N TRP A 62 2.18 -4.56 1.02
CA TRP A 62 2.64 -3.23 0.65
C TRP A 62 3.07 -3.20 -0.81
N TYR A 63 2.79 -2.08 -1.46
CA TYR A 63 3.03 -1.87 -2.88
C TYR A 63 3.55 -0.45 -3.12
N LEU A 64 4.40 -0.31 -4.13
CA LEU A 64 4.85 0.97 -4.67
C LEU A 64 3.94 1.34 -5.84
N GLN A 65 3.25 2.47 -5.75
CA GLN A 65 2.44 3.02 -6.85
C GLN A 65 3.32 3.78 -7.85
N GLY A 66 4.31 4.54 -7.36
CA GLY A 66 5.21 5.30 -8.22
C GLY A 66 6.13 6.27 -7.47
N PHE A 67 6.96 6.95 -8.24
CA PHE A 67 7.89 8.00 -7.79
C PHE A 67 7.36 9.38 -8.19
N TYR A 68 7.63 10.40 -7.39
CA TYR A 68 7.42 11.80 -7.75
C TYR A 68 8.76 12.43 -8.19
N ALA A 69 8.74 13.18 -9.29
CA ALA A 69 9.87 13.95 -9.81
C ALA A 69 9.67 15.46 -9.58
#